data_AF-A0A0N4URH7-F1
#
_entry.id   AF-A0A0N4URH7-F1
#
_cell.length_a   1.000
_cell.length_b   1.000
_cell.length_c   1.000
_cell.angle_alpha   90.00
_cell.angle_beta   90.00
_cell.angle_gamma   90.00
#
_symmetry.space_group_name_H-M   'P 1'
#
loop_
_entity.id
_entity.type
_entity.pdbx_description
1 polymer ?
#
loop_
_entity_poly.entity_id
_entity_poly.type
_entity_poly.pdbx_seq_one_letter_code
_entity_poly.pdbx_strand_id
1 'polypeptide(L)'
;MLFLLIVLAFLCEIANGADEDIKVCSISVPVPGQNNAVVRPSVPVEYCQDRDAAACFEIFKPMGNDVLANNRMPNENYKVLDKCQQEPYIMLARQMCPWMCATCCMTKEYNCENATTLPSPTATCRDERQNCAAFRATNNCGGVFRTTMIQQCARTCGYCA
;
A
#
# COMPACT_ATOMS: atom_id res chain seq x y z
N MET A 1 -31.22 10.22 -26.07
CA MET A 1 -30.62 10.98 -24.95
C MET A 1 -30.24 10.06 -23.79
N LEU A 2 -31.17 9.35 -23.14
CA LEU A 2 -30.85 8.44 -22.02
C LEU A 2 -29.85 7.33 -22.36
N PHE A 3 -29.98 6.67 -23.51
CA PHE A 3 -29.04 5.61 -23.93
C PHE A 3 -27.60 6.11 -24.08
N LEU A 4 -27.43 7.33 -24.59
CA LEU A 4 -26.11 7.97 -24.73
C LEU A 4 -25.47 8.28 -23.37
N LEU A 5 -26.28 8.72 -22.40
CA LEU A 5 -25.82 8.94 -21.02
C LEU A 5 -25.41 7.64 -20.34
N ILE A 6 -26.17 6.55 -20.55
CA ILE A 6 -25.82 5.23 -20.01
C ILE A 6 -24.52 4.72 -20.62
N VAL A 7 -24.36 4.81 -21.95
CA VAL A 7 -23.11 4.41 -22.63
C VAL A 7 -21.92 5.25 -22.16
N LEU A 8 -22.09 6.56 -21.98
CA LEU A 8 -21.03 7.43 -21.44
C LEU A 8 -20.69 7.08 -19.99
N ALA A 9 -21.68 6.78 -19.14
CA ALA A 9 -21.44 6.37 -17.76
C ALA A 9 -20.66 5.05 -17.69
N PHE A 10 -21.05 4.04 -18.47
CA PHE A 10 -20.32 2.78 -18.57
C PHE A 10 -18.90 2.98 -19.11
N LEU A 11 -18.72 3.81 -20.14
CA LEU A 11 -17.39 4.13 -20.66
C LEU A 11 -16.54 4.86 -19.63
N CYS A 12 -17.11 5.75 -18.82
CA CYS A 12 -16.41 6.40 -17.73
C CYS A 12 -16.00 5.40 -16.64
N GLU A 13 -16.86 4.47 -16.25
CA GLU A 13 -16.48 3.45 -15.26
C GLU A 13 -15.36 2.54 -15.79
N ILE A 14 -15.47 2.06 -17.03
CA ILE A 14 -14.41 1.26 -17.67
C ILE A 14 -13.13 2.07 -17.81
N ALA A 15 -13.24 3.35 -18.17
CA ALA A 15 -12.08 4.22 -18.34
C ALA A 15 -11.43 4.61 -17.00
N ASN A 16 -12.16 4.62 -15.90
CA ASN A 16 -11.64 5.10 -14.62
C ASN A 16 -11.15 3.97 -13.70
N GLY A 17 -11.52 2.71 -13.97
CA GLY A 17 -11.09 1.59 -13.13
C GLY A 17 -11.80 1.57 -11.78
N ALA A 18 -11.43 0.64 -10.90
CA ALA A 18 -11.95 0.55 -9.53
C ALA A 18 -10.82 0.38 -8.52
N ASP A 19 -11.00 0.87 -7.30
CA ASP A 19 -10.03 0.66 -6.23
C ASP A 19 -10.14 -0.78 -5.68
N GLU A 20 -9.06 -1.55 -5.81
CA GLU A 20 -9.00 -2.95 -5.38
C GLU A 20 -7.81 -3.23 -4.46
N ASP A 21 -7.93 -4.29 -3.66
CA ASP A 21 -6.84 -4.73 -2.79
C ASP A 21 -5.63 -5.13 -3.65
N ILE A 22 -4.43 -4.80 -3.17
CA ILE A 22 -3.20 -5.22 -3.85
C ILE A 22 -3.08 -6.75 -3.86
N LYS A 23 -2.82 -7.31 -5.04
CA LYS A 23 -2.63 -8.75 -5.30
C LYS A 23 -1.16 -9.06 -5.47
N VAL A 24 -0.42 -8.16 -6.13
CA VAL A 24 1.03 -8.24 -6.26
C VAL A 24 1.73 -7.51 -5.12
N CYS A 25 2.99 -7.86 -4.85
CA CYS A 25 3.78 -7.21 -3.80
C CYS A 25 3.13 -7.22 -2.42
N SER A 26 2.28 -8.20 -2.11
CA SER A 26 1.44 -8.19 -0.91
C SER A 26 1.89 -9.22 0.13
N ILE A 27 1.54 -8.95 1.40
CA ILE A 27 1.68 -9.85 2.54
C ILE A 27 0.42 -9.76 3.40
N SER A 28 -0.01 -10.87 4.00
CA SER A 28 -1.09 -10.88 4.99
C SER A 28 -0.53 -10.57 6.38
N VAL A 29 -1.05 -9.52 7.02
CA VAL A 29 -0.64 -9.07 8.35
C VAL A 29 -1.79 -9.28 9.34
N PRO A 30 -1.59 -10.00 10.45
CA PRO A 30 -2.63 -10.14 11.48
C PRO A 30 -2.92 -8.79 12.14
N VAL A 31 -4.20 -8.47 12.36
CA VAL A 31 -4.58 -7.23 13.04
C VAL A 31 -4.60 -7.44 14.56
N PRO A 32 -3.81 -6.69 15.36
CA PRO A 32 -3.81 -6.84 16.81
C PRO A 32 -5.20 -6.63 17.42
N GLY A 33 -5.69 -7.61 18.16
CA GLY A 33 -6.99 -7.55 18.83
C GLY A 33 -8.19 -7.97 17.96
N GLN A 34 -7.96 -8.44 16.73
CA GLN A 34 -8.99 -8.98 15.86
C GLN A 34 -8.59 -10.37 15.34
N ASN A 35 -9.59 -11.23 15.05
CA ASN A 35 -9.36 -12.56 14.47
C ASN A 35 -9.35 -12.51 12.93
N ASN A 36 -8.70 -11.51 12.35
CA ASN A 36 -8.57 -11.30 10.91
C ASN A 36 -7.14 -10.84 10.55
N ALA A 37 -6.82 -10.97 9.26
CA ALA A 37 -5.59 -10.44 8.68
C ALA A 37 -5.95 -9.50 7.54
N VAL A 38 -5.11 -8.49 7.33
CA VAL A 38 -5.24 -7.52 6.24
C VAL A 38 -4.09 -7.66 5.24
N VAL A 39 -4.37 -7.29 4.00
CA VAL A 39 -3.40 -7.34 2.90
C VAL A 39 -2.64 -6.02 2.85
N ARG A 40 -1.32 -6.09 2.97
CA ARG A 40 -0.42 -4.93 3.02
C ARG A 40 0.73 -5.06 2.02
N PRO A 41 1.36 -3.96 1.58
CA PRO A 41 2.57 -4.04 0.77
C PRO A 41 3.69 -4.76 1.54
N SER A 42 4.28 -5.76 0.91
CA SER A 42 5.47 -6.49 1.37
C SER A 42 6.67 -5.57 1.62
N VAL A 43 6.78 -4.51 0.82
CA VAL A 43 7.71 -3.41 1.00
C VAL A 43 6.89 -2.14 1.27
N PRO A 44 7.12 -1.42 2.40
CA PRO A 44 6.46 -0.15 2.67
C PRO A 44 6.57 0.81 1.48
N VAL A 45 5.44 1.38 1.04
CA VAL A 45 5.42 2.23 -0.15
C VAL A 45 6.36 3.42 -0.03
N GLU A 46 6.58 3.94 1.18
CA GLU A 46 7.46 5.07 1.47
C GLU A 46 8.94 4.78 1.19
N TYR A 47 9.30 3.53 0.89
CA TYR A 47 10.65 3.10 0.56
C TYR A 47 10.95 3.18 -0.94
N CYS A 48 9.95 3.43 -1.77
CA CYS A 48 10.14 3.75 -3.18
C CYS A 48 9.53 5.11 -3.53
N GLN A 49 9.89 5.60 -4.71
CA GLN A 49 9.45 6.90 -5.20
C GLN A 49 8.97 6.75 -6.65
N ASP A 50 7.88 7.44 -6.97
CA ASP A 50 7.43 7.60 -8.35
C ASP A 50 8.45 8.42 -9.14
N ARG A 51 8.78 7.95 -10.34
CA ARG A 51 9.66 8.66 -11.27
C ARG A 51 9.09 10.02 -11.66
N ASP A 52 7.78 10.08 -11.84
CA ASP A 52 7.01 11.30 -12.08
C ASP A 52 5.71 11.22 -11.28
N ALA A 53 5.72 11.78 -10.06
CA ALA A 53 4.58 11.72 -9.16
C ALA A 53 3.32 12.37 -9.75
N ALA A 54 3.46 13.40 -10.59
CA ALA A 54 2.33 14.08 -11.22
C ALA A 54 1.70 13.18 -12.28
N ALA A 55 2.51 12.59 -13.17
CA ALA A 55 2.02 11.65 -14.17
C ALA A 55 1.41 10.40 -13.51
N CYS A 56 2.05 9.86 -12.48
CA CYS A 56 1.54 8.70 -11.75
C CYS A 56 0.20 9.00 -11.07
N PHE A 57 0.05 10.20 -10.50
CA PHE A 57 -1.23 10.64 -9.96
C PHE A 57 -2.29 10.72 -11.06
N GLU A 58 -2.02 11.37 -12.19
CA GLU A 58 -3.01 11.47 -13.27
C GLU A 58 -3.42 10.11 -13.87
N ILE A 59 -2.49 9.14 -13.93
CA ILE A 59 -2.75 7.82 -14.54
C ILE A 59 -3.44 6.85 -13.56
N PHE A 60 -3.02 6.87 -12.29
CA PHE A 60 -3.39 5.84 -11.30
C PHE A 60 -4.09 6.41 -10.06
N LYS A 61 -4.68 7.60 -10.16
CA LYS A 61 -5.43 8.24 -9.07
C LYS A 61 -6.51 7.30 -8.51
N PRO A 62 -6.52 7.02 -7.19
CA PRO A 62 -7.66 6.36 -6.55
C PRO A 62 -8.95 7.17 -6.72
N MET A 63 -10.08 6.51 -6.95
CA MET A 63 -11.36 7.21 -7.17
C MET A 63 -11.89 7.82 -5.86
N GLY A 64 -11.69 7.13 -4.74
CA GLY A 64 -12.08 7.59 -3.41
C GLY A 64 -11.01 8.44 -2.73
N ASN A 65 -11.39 9.63 -2.24
CA ASN A 65 -10.52 10.45 -1.39
C ASN A 65 -10.12 9.73 -0.09
N ASP A 66 -10.95 8.79 0.37
CA ASP A 66 -10.73 7.99 1.56
C ASP A 66 -9.71 6.86 1.32
N VAL A 67 -9.49 6.40 0.09
CA VAL A 67 -8.56 5.30 -0.20
C VAL A 67 -7.15 5.62 0.26
N LEU A 68 -6.64 6.82 -0.05
CA LEU A 68 -5.32 7.23 0.39
C LEU A 68 -5.22 7.38 1.92
N ALA A 69 -6.31 7.79 2.58
CA ALA A 69 -6.37 7.86 4.03
C ALA A 69 -6.41 6.45 4.66
N ASN A 70 -7.22 5.55 4.10
CA ASN A 70 -7.38 4.17 4.55
C ASN A 70 -6.09 3.38 4.38
N ASN A 71 -5.35 3.59 3.29
CA ASN A 71 -4.04 2.98 3.07
C ASN A 71 -3.01 3.31 4.18
N ARG A 72 -3.19 4.44 4.89
CA ARG A 72 -2.35 4.81 6.05
C ARG A 72 -2.73 4.08 7.33
N MET A 73 -3.94 3.53 7.41
CA MET A 73 -4.41 2.77 8.58
C MET A 73 -3.89 1.34 8.52
N PRO A 74 -3.11 0.85 9.49
CA PRO A 74 -2.45 -0.47 9.42
C PRO A 74 -3.41 -1.66 9.51
N ASN A 75 -4.64 -1.43 9.98
CA ASN A 75 -5.71 -2.40 10.15
C ASN A 75 -6.70 -2.43 8.96
N GLU A 76 -6.38 -1.75 7.85
CA GLU A 76 -7.15 -1.78 6.61
C GLU A 76 -6.34 -2.47 5.51
N ASN A 77 -7.04 -3.06 4.54
CA ASN A 77 -6.40 -3.56 3.31
C ASN A 77 -5.83 -2.38 2.52
N TYR A 78 -4.65 -2.56 1.96
CA TYR A 78 -4.06 -1.58 1.07
C TYR A 78 -4.68 -1.70 -0.33
N LYS A 79 -5.23 -0.60 -0.82
CA LYS A 79 -5.92 -0.51 -2.11
C LYS A 79 -5.15 0.33 -3.11
N VAL A 80 -5.23 -0.06 -4.37
CA VAL A 80 -4.71 0.69 -5.52
C VAL A 80 -5.78 0.70 -6.61
N LEU A 81 -5.66 1.59 -7.57
CA LEU A 81 -6.48 1.51 -8.78
C LEU A 81 -6.18 0.18 -9.48
N ASP A 82 -7.21 -0.55 -9.92
CA ASP A 82 -7.09 -1.85 -10.60
C ASP A 82 -6.10 -1.84 -11.77
N LYS A 83 -6.02 -0.73 -12.50
CA LYS A 83 -5.03 -0.50 -13.56
C LYS A 83 -3.58 -0.66 -13.10
N CYS A 84 -3.26 -0.45 -11.82
CA CYS A 84 -1.92 -0.74 -11.30
C CYS A 84 -1.52 -2.22 -11.46
N GLN A 85 -2.51 -3.11 -11.59
CA GLN A 85 -2.33 -4.57 -11.57
C GLN A 85 -2.74 -5.25 -12.89
N GLN A 86 -3.32 -4.50 -13.84
CA GLN A 86 -3.80 -5.03 -15.10
C GLN A 86 -2.79 -4.80 -16.24
N GLU A 87 -2.75 -5.74 -17.18
CA GLU A 87 -2.15 -5.50 -18.50
C GLU A 87 -2.97 -4.43 -19.25
N PRO A 88 -2.34 -3.51 -20.01
CA PRO A 88 -0.90 -3.38 -20.24
C PRO A 88 -0.18 -2.46 -19.23
N TYR A 89 -0.90 -1.93 -18.24
CA TYR A 89 -0.42 -0.89 -17.34
C TYR A 89 0.56 -1.39 -16.27
N ILE A 90 0.59 -2.69 -15.98
CA ILE A 90 1.47 -3.27 -14.94
C ILE A 90 2.95 -2.95 -15.16
N MET A 91 3.42 -2.97 -16.42
CA MET A 91 4.80 -2.61 -16.74
C MET A 91 5.07 -1.12 -16.48
N LEU A 92 4.11 -0.26 -16.79
CA LEU A 92 4.19 1.18 -16.55
C LEU A 92 4.21 1.49 -15.05
N ALA A 93 3.31 0.84 -14.29
CA ALA A 93 3.22 0.94 -12.84
C ALA A 93 4.56 0.57 -12.19
N ARG A 94 5.16 -0.55 -12.61
CA ARG A 94 6.46 -1.02 -12.12
C ARG A 94 7.60 -0.05 -12.42
N GLN A 95 7.65 0.51 -13.64
CA GLN A 95 8.80 1.30 -14.09
C GLN A 95 8.74 2.77 -13.67
N MET A 96 7.53 3.34 -13.57
CA MET A 96 7.36 4.77 -13.31
C MET A 96 6.69 5.06 -11.99
N CYS A 97 5.80 4.20 -11.52
CA CYS A 97 4.88 4.52 -10.42
C CYS A 97 4.92 3.51 -9.25
N PRO A 98 6.11 3.12 -8.74
CA PRO A 98 6.18 2.09 -7.72
C PRO A 98 5.57 2.51 -6.38
N TRP A 99 5.55 3.81 -6.06
CA TRP A 99 4.91 4.32 -4.85
C TRP A 99 3.38 4.32 -5.02
N MET A 100 2.89 4.92 -6.11
CA MET A 100 1.45 5.02 -6.39
C MET A 100 0.77 3.65 -6.47
N CYS A 101 1.42 2.70 -7.15
CA CYS A 101 0.87 1.37 -7.38
C CYS A 101 1.33 0.30 -6.38
N ALA A 102 2.03 0.71 -5.29
CA ALA A 102 2.57 -0.20 -4.29
C ALA A 102 3.44 -1.34 -4.86
N THR A 103 4.19 -1.06 -5.92
CA THR A 103 5.08 -2.03 -6.59
C THR A 103 6.55 -1.82 -6.24
N CYS A 104 6.87 -1.18 -5.10
CA CYS A 104 8.26 -1.07 -4.60
C CYS A 104 8.99 -2.42 -4.63
N CYS A 105 8.28 -3.49 -4.31
CA CYS A 105 8.76 -4.86 -4.31
C CYS A 105 9.32 -5.32 -5.67
N MET A 106 8.90 -4.71 -6.78
CA MET A 106 9.33 -5.04 -8.14
C MET A 106 10.45 -4.14 -8.66
N THR A 107 10.86 -3.12 -7.90
CA THR A 107 12.00 -2.28 -8.27
C THR A 107 13.30 -3.05 -8.05
N LYS A 108 14.39 -2.59 -8.68
CA LYS A 108 15.68 -3.28 -8.62
C LYS A 108 16.23 -3.33 -7.19
N GLU A 109 15.87 -2.36 -6.36
CA GLU A 109 16.34 -2.19 -4.99
C GLU A 109 15.74 -3.24 -4.04
N TYR A 110 14.51 -3.69 -4.29
CA TYR A 110 13.78 -4.58 -3.38
C TYR A 110 13.38 -5.95 -3.97
N ASN A 111 13.67 -6.18 -5.27
CA ASN A 111 13.21 -7.31 -6.10
C ASN A 111 12.73 -8.54 -5.31
N CYS A 112 11.41 -8.63 -5.16
CA CYS A 112 10.70 -9.60 -4.32
C CYS A 112 10.55 -10.98 -4.94
N GLU A 113 11.18 -11.27 -6.08
CA GLU A 113 11.47 -12.64 -6.49
C GLU A 113 12.28 -13.40 -5.39
N ASN A 114 12.90 -12.67 -4.45
CA ASN A 114 13.53 -13.20 -3.24
C ASN A 114 12.79 -12.88 -1.91
N ALA A 115 11.53 -12.42 -1.93
CA ALA A 115 10.81 -12.03 -0.70
C ALA A 115 10.47 -13.21 0.24
N THR A 116 10.63 -14.46 -0.19
CA THR A 116 10.59 -15.62 0.72
C THR A 116 11.84 -15.70 1.61
N THR A 117 12.87 -14.90 1.31
CA THR A 117 14.15 -14.84 2.04
C THR A 117 14.51 -13.45 2.57
N LEU A 118 13.67 -12.43 2.41
CA LEU A 118 13.79 -11.28 3.31
C LEU A 118 13.54 -11.83 4.71
N PRO A 119 14.44 -11.59 5.68
CA PRO A 119 14.12 -11.90 7.06
C PRO A 119 12.84 -11.14 7.33
N SER A 120 11.75 -11.89 7.50
CA SER A 120 10.60 -11.34 8.19
C SER A 120 11.18 -10.62 9.41
N PRO A 121 10.69 -9.41 9.75
CA PRO A 121 11.18 -8.73 10.94
C PRO A 121 10.99 -9.59 12.19
N THR A 122 10.36 -10.76 12.12
CA THR A 122 10.29 -11.80 13.15
C THR A 122 11.62 -12.18 13.82
N ALA A 123 12.81 -11.95 13.23
CA ALA A 123 14.06 -12.13 13.99
C ALA A 123 14.36 -10.97 14.99
N THR A 124 13.75 -9.80 14.80
CA THR A 124 13.94 -8.59 15.61
C THR A 124 12.63 -7.82 15.77
N CYS A 125 11.49 -8.52 15.91
CA CYS A 125 10.21 -7.88 16.09
C CYS A 125 10.06 -7.44 17.55
N ARG A 126 10.60 -6.26 17.86
CA ARG A 126 10.50 -5.68 19.20
C ARG A 126 10.27 -4.19 19.12
N ASP A 127 9.74 -3.66 20.21
CA ASP A 127 9.72 -2.23 20.45
C ASP A 127 11.08 -1.85 21.02
N GLU A 128 11.82 -0.99 20.32
CA GLU A 128 13.10 -0.43 20.77
C GLU A 128 12.89 0.71 21.78
N ARG A 129 11.66 1.24 21.89
CA ARG A 129 11.32 2.35 22.80
C ARG A 129 10.26 1.95 23.81
N GLN A 130 10.41 2.44 25.04
CA GLN A 130 9.41 2.25 26.11
C GLN A 130 8.10 3.01 25.86
N ASN A 131 8.15 4.11 25.09
CA ASN A 131 7.00 5.00 24.86
C ASN A 131 6.13 4.57 23.65
N CYS A 132 6.27 3.35 23.14
CA CYS A 132 5.53 2.91 21.97
C CYS A 132 4.02 2.93 22.17
N ALA A 133 3.53 2.63 23.38
CA ALA A 133 2.11 2.73 23.72
C ALA A 133 1.56 4.16 23.55
N ALA A 134 2.35 5.18 23.90
CA ALA A 134 1.98 6.58 23.72
C ALA A 134 1.93 6.96 22.23
N PHE A 135 2.89 6.50 21.42
CA PHE A 135 2.87 6.75 19.97
C PHE A 135 1.69 6.08 19.27
N ARG A 136 1.30 4.88 19.71
CA ARG A 136 0.08 4.24 19.23
C ARG A 136 -1.17 5.05 19.63
N ALA A 137 -1.24 5.52 20.86
CA ALA A 137 -2.36 6.33 21.36
C ALA A 137 -2.52 7.67 20.61
N THR A 138 -1.43 8.25 20.10
CA THR A 138 -1.46 9.50 19.31
C THR A 138 -1.53 9.28 17.80
N ASN A 139 -1.83 8.05 17.32
CA ASN A 139 -1.90 7.70 15.90
C ASN A 139 -0.60 7.97 15.09
N ASN A 140 0.56 7.87 15.75
CA ASN A 140 1.87 8.05 15.10
C ASN A 140 2.39 6.76 14.43
N CYS A 141 1.68 5.64 14.52
CA CYS A 141 2.01 4.39 13.83
C CYS A 141 1.76 4.45 12.30
N GLY A 142 1.78 5.62 11.70
CA GLY A 142 1.48 5.79 10.28
C GLY A 142 1.98 7.14 9.75
N GLY A 143 1.68 7.39 8.48
CA GLY A 143 2.05 8.63 7.80
C GLY A 143 3.55 8.92 7.86
N VAL A 144 3.90 10.18 8.19
CA VAL A 144 5.28 10.67 8.21
C VAL A 144 6.15 9.91 9.23
N PHE A 145 5.55 9.33 10.26
CA PHE A 145 6.26 8.60 11.31
C PHE A 145 6.35 7.09 11.04
N ARG A 146 5.74 6.58 9.97
CA ARG A 146 5.66 5.13 9.68
C ARG A 146 7.04 4.48 9.68
N THR A 147 7.99 5.02 8.92
CA THR A 147 9.38 4.51 8.84
C THR A 147 10.05 4.50 10.22
N THR A 148 9.89 5.58 10.98
CA THR A 148 10.41 5.70 12.34
C THR A 148 9.78 4.66 13.26
N MET A 149 8.48 4.43 13.16
CA MET A 149 7.76 3.47 13.99
C MET A 149 8.02 2.02 13.60
N ILE A 150 8.31 1.71 12.32
CA ILE A 150 8.80 0.38 11.91
C ILE A 150 10.10 0.04 12.63
N GLN A 151 10.98 1.03 12.84
CA GLN A 151 12.26 0.81 13.52
C GLN A 151 12.15 0.85 15.05
N GLN A 152 11.27 1.71 15.59
CA GLN A 152 11.26 1.99 17.03
C GLN A 152 10.17 1.23 17.80
N CYS A 153 9.05 0.94 17.13
CA CYS A 153 7.82 0.45 17.73
C CYS A 153 7.17 -0.61 16.85
N ALA A 154 7.98 -1.48 16.24
CA ALA A 154 7.55 -2.41 15.21
C ALA A 154 6.37 -3.26 15.66
N ARG A 155 6.48 -3.79 16.89
CA ARG A 155 5.49 -4.67 17.51
C ARG A 155 4.27 -3.88 17.95
N THR A 156 4.45 -2.78 18.66
CA THR A 156 3.35 -1.93 19.12
C THR A 156 2.56 -1.33 17.95
N CYS A 157 3.20 -0.99 16.83
CA CYS A 157 2.51 -0.45 15.66
C CYS A 157 1.98 -1.53 14.69
N GLY A 158 2.21 -2.82 14.99
CA GLY A 158 1.66 -3.94 14.23
C GLY A 158 2.35 -4.19 12.89
N TYR A 159 3.60 -3.77 12.72
CA TYR A 159 4.37 -4.02 11.51
C TYR A 159 5.01 -5.43 11.48
N CYS A 160 4.98 -6.14 12.60
CA CYS A 160 5.40 -7.53 12.74
C CYS A 160 4.73 -8.16 13.98
N ALA A 161 4.81 -9.49 14.08
CA ALA A 161 4.31 -10.27 15.22
C ALA A 161 5.42 -11.13 15.82
#